data_AF-A0A7C4MMG3-F1
#
_entry.id   AF-A0A7C4MMG3-F1
#
_cell.length_a   1.000
_cell.length_b   1.000
_cell.length_c   1.000
_cell.angle_alpha   90.00
_cell.angle_beta   90.00
_cell.angle_gamma   90.00
#
_symmetry.space_group_name_H-M   'P 1'
#
loop_
_entity.id
_entity.type
_entity.pdbx_description
1 polymer ?
#
loop_
_entity_poly.entity_id
_entity_poly.type
_entity_poly.pdbx_seq_one_letter_code
_entity_poly.pdbx_strand_id
1 'polypeptide(L)'
;MFLHAKYGYNDTIQCIHYALLLKNAGVRIFVEVQALLGDFLSHCNYIDSRISIKKPLPKFDVKIFIINLAHIFKTTQKTIPNTIPYFELA
;
A
#
# COMPACT_ATOMS: atom_id res chain seq x y z
N MET A 1 0.83 -9.86 4.83
CA MET A 1 -0.46 -9.33 4.32
C MET A 1 -0.32 -8.92 2.86
N PHE A 2 -1.35 -9.20 2.06
CA PHE A 2 -1.42 -8.85 0.65
C PHE A 2 -2.43 -7.72 0.42
N LEU A 3 -1.97 -6.60 -0.15
CA LEU A 3 -2.78 -5.44 -0.50
C LEU A 3 -3.06 -5.45 -2.00
N HIS A 4 -4.35 -5.40 -2.35
CA HIS A 4 -4.80 -5.42 -3.73
C HIS A 4 -5.31 -4.04 -4.17
N ALA A 5 -4.67 -3.47 -5.20
CA ALA A 5 -5.00 -2.18 -5.80
C ALA A 5 -5.87 -2.35 -7.06
N LYS A 6 -7.18 -2.53 -6.89
CA LYS A 6 -8.12 -2.87 -7.99
C LYS A 6 -8.68 -1.67 -8.76
N TYR A 7 -8.96 -0.55 -8.07
CA TYR A 7 -9.95 0.43 -8.54
C TYR A 7 -9.39 1.66 -9.27
N GLY A 8 -8.06 1.84 -9.30
CA GLY A 8 -7.42 2.89 -10.09
C GLY A 8 -6.11 3.38 -9.49
N TYR A 9 -5.39 4.22 -10.25
CA TYR A 9 -4.14 4.82 -9.80
C TYR A 9 -4.35 5.70 -8.56
N ASN A 10 -5.38 6.55 -8.59
CA ASN A 10 -5.69 7.51 -7.52
C ASN A 10 -5.94 6.83 -6.17
N ASP A 11 -6.76 5.78 -6.13
CA ASP A 11 -7.10 5.10 -4.88
C ASP A 11 -5.88 4.43 -4.24
N THR A 12 -4.99 3.91 -5.08
CA THR A 12 -3.74 3.31 -4.64
C THR A 12 -2.85 4.36 -3.99
N ILE A 13 -2.63 5.47 -4.69
CA ILE A 13 -1.83 6.60 -4.21
C ILE A 13 -2.39 7.09 -2.87
N GLN A 14 -3.68 7.45 -2.80
CA GLN A 14 -4.27 7.98 -1.56
C GLN A 14 -4.21 7.01 -0.37
N CYS A 15 -4.34 5.70 -0.62
CA CYS A 15 -4.42 4.71 0.45
C CYS A 15 -3.09 4.03 0.79
N ILE A 16 -2.02 4.21 0.00
CA ILE A 16 -0.76 3.49 0.22
C ILE A 16 -0.06 3.88 1.52
N HIS A 17 -0.32 5.08 2.04
CA HIS A 17 0.28 5.55 3.30
C HIS A 17 -0.18 4.75 4.52
N TYR A 18 -1.34 4.09 4.44
CA TYR A 18 -1.76 3.16 5.50
C TYR A 18 -0.89 1.90 5.56
N ALA A 19 -0.18 1.56 4.48
CA ALA A 19 0.81 0.49 4.53
C ALA A 19 1.95 0.82 5.51
N LEU A 20 2.29 2.10 5.71
CA LEU A 20 3.27 2.50 6.73
C LEU A 20 2.80 2.12 8.15
N LEU A 21 1.52 2.32 8.47
CA LEU A 21 0.98 1.92 9.78
C LEU A 21 1.07 0.40 9.99
N LEU A 22 0.78 -0.39 8.95
CA LEU A 22 0.94 -1.84 8.99
C LEU A 22 2.41 -2.26 9.13
N LYS A 23 3.32 -1.59 8.43
CA LYS A 23 4.76 -1.85 8.50
C LYS A 23 5.30 -1.58 9.90
N ASN A 24 4.88 -0.47 10.51
CA ASN A 24 5.22 -0.11 11.88
C ASN A 24 4.67 -1.10 12.91
N ALA A 25 3.57 -1.79 12.57
CA ALA A 25 3.03 -2.89 13.37
C ALA A 25 3.73 -4.25 13.12
N GLY A 26 4.83 -4.28 12.35
CA GLY A 26 5.59 -5.50 12.06
C GLY A 26 4.99 -6.38 10.96
N VAL A 27 4.00 -5.89 10.22
CA VAL A 27 3.38 -6.65 9.13
C VAL A 27 4.27 -6.61 7.90
N ARG A 28 4.51 -7.78 7.30
CA ARG A 28 5.12 -7.87 5.97
C ARG A 28 4.08 -7.59 4.88
N ILE A 29 4.38 -6.68 3.97
CA ILE A 29 3.41 -6.12 3.02
C ILE A 29 3.80 -6.46 1.58
N PHE A 30 2.90 -7.19 0.92
CA PHE A 30 2.96 -7.44 -0.51
C PHE A 30 1.87 -6.62 -1.20
N VAL A 31 2.21 -5.82 -2.20
CA VAL A 31 1.23 -5.00 -2.93
C VAL A 31 1.14 -5.50 -4.36
N GLU A 32 -0.05 -5.88 -4.81
CA GLU A 32 -0.31 -6.10 -6.23
C GLU A 32 -0.81 -4.82 -6.88
N VAL A 33 -0.07 -4.36 -7.89
CA VAL A 33 -0.27 -3.04 -8.50
C VAL A 33 0.03 -3.06 -10.00
N GLN A 34 -0.51 -2.08 -10.71
CA GLN A 34 -0.23 -1.80 -12.12
C GLN A 34 1.23 -1.39 -12.30
N ALA A 35 1.86 -1.79 -13.41
CA ALA A 35 3.30 -1.62 -13.63
C ALA A 35 3.79 -0.17 -13.45
N LEU A 36 3.03 0.80 -13.97
CA LEU A 36 3.35 2.23 -13.86
C LEU A 36 3.50 2.72 -12.40
N LEU A 37 2.71 2.16 -11.49
CA LEU A 37 2.84 2.44 -10.06
C LEU A 37 3.86 1.55 -9.37
N GLY A 38 4.25 0.43 -9.96
CA GLY A 38 5.26 -0.46 -9.38
C GLY A 38 6.60 0.25 -9.17
N ASP A 39 7.03 1.07 -10.13
CA ASP A 39 8.26 1.84 -10.00
C ASP A 39 8.09 2.99 -8.99
N PHE A 40 6.96 3.67 -9.06
CA PHE A 40 6.61 4.73 -8.10
C PHE A 40 6.60 4.24 -6.64
N LEU A 41 5.99 3.09 -6.39
CA LEU A 41 5.94 2.46 -5.07
C LEU A 41 7.29 1.88 -4.64
N SER A 42 8.32 1.87 -5.50
CA SER A 42 9.66 1.44 -5.10
C SER A 42 10.33 2.39 -4.13
N HIS A 43 9.92 3.66 -4.13
CA HIS A 43 10.39 4.68 -3.20
C HIS A 43 9.76 4.55 -1.80
N CYS A 44 8.73 3.70 -1.63
CA CYS A 44 8.10 3.44 -0.35
C CYS A 44 8.84 2.34 0.43
N ASN A 45 9.70 2.72 1.38
CA ASN A 45 10.44 1.78 2.23
C ASN A 45 9.55 0.86 3.10
N TYR A 46 8.26 1.19 3.23
CA TYR A 46 7.27 0.41 3.97
C TYR A 46 6.57 -0.67 3.13
N ILE A 47 6.93 -0.83 1.86
CA ILE A 47 6.42 -1.90 0.98
C ILE A 47 7.52 -2.93 0.76
N ASP A 48 7.31 -4.16 1.25
CA ASP A 48 8.33 -5.23 1.14
C ASP A 48 8.44 -5.81 -0.28
N SER A 49 7.33 -5.84 -1.02
CA SER A 49 7.32 -6.38 -2.37
C SER A 49 6.17 -5.83 -3.19
N ARG A 50 6.46 -5.55 -4.46
CA ARG A 50 5.52 -5.06 -5.46
C ARG A 50 5.32 -6.17 -6.49
N ILE A 51 4.09 -6.56 -6.73
CA ILE A 51 3.73 -7.70 -7.57
C ILE A 51 2.91 -7.16 -8.73
N SER A 52 3.32 -7.43 -9.96
CA SER A 52 2.52 -7.05 -11.12
C SER A 52 1.23 -7.86 -11.16
N ILE A 53 0.15 -7.22 -11.61
CA ILE A 53 -1.14 -7.89 -11.83
C ILE A 53 -0.95 -9.18 -12.65
N LYS A 54 -1.64 -10.27 -12.27
CA LYS A 54 -1.60 -11.61 -12.89
C LYS A 54 -0.27 -12.37 -12.72
N LYS A 55 0.65 -11.92 -11.88
CA LYS A 55 1.83 -12.73 -11.49
C LYS A 55 1.48 -13.69 -10.35
N PRO A 56 2.21 -14.81 -10.20
CA PRO A 56 2.03 -15.70 -9.06
C PRO A 56 2.24 -14.93 -7.75
N LEU A 57 1.32 -15.14 -6.81
CA LEU A 57 1.35 -14.48 -5.51
C LEU A 57 2.20 -15.30 -4.53
N PRO A 58 3.02 -14.66 -3.68
CA PRO A 58 3.68 -15.36 -2.58
C PRO A 58 2.64 -15.86 -1.57
N LYS A 59 3.05 -16.71 -0.63
CA LYS A 59 2.19 -17.08 0.50
C LYS A 59 1.90 -15.83 1.34
N PHE A 60 0.63 -15.65 1.70
CA PHE A 60 0.16 -14.61 2.62
C PHE A 60 -0.99 -15.16 3.45
N ASP A 61 -1.14 -14.63 4.67
CA ASP A 61 -2.19 -15.05 5.59
C ASP A 61 -3.51 -14.30 5.36
N VAL A 62 -3.41 -13.04 4.93
CA VAL A 62 -4.55 -12.12 4.80
C VAL A 62 -4.43 -11.30 3.51
N LYS A 63 -5.54 -11.16 2.78
CA LYS A 63 -5.69 -10.32 1.59
C LYS A 63 -6.73 -9.22 1.84
N ILE A 64 -6.37 -7.98 1.57
CA ILE A 64 -7.22 -6.79 1.78
C ILE A 64 -7.16 -5.88 0.56
N PHE A 65 -8.27 -5.24 0.22
CA PHE A 65 -8.28 -4.14 -0.75
C PHE A 65 -7.68 -2.89 -0.11
N ILE A 66 -6.74 -2.24 -0.79
CA ILE A 66 -6.01 -1.11 -0.21
C ILE A 66 -6.93 0.03 0.29
N ILE A 67 -8.04 0.26 -0.40
CA ILE A 67 -9.05 1.28 -0.05
C ILE A 67 -9.75 0.99 1.30
N ASN A 68 -9.81 -0.28 1.71
CA ASN A 68 -10.42 -0.65 2.99
C ASN A 68 -9.53 -0.27 4.18
N LEU A 69 -8.25 0.04 3.97
CA LEU A 69 -7.35 0.39 5.06
C LEU A 69 -7.80 1.65 5.79
N ALA A 70 -8.24 2.68 5.07
CA ALA A 70 -8.76 3.90 5.68
C ALA A 70 -9.94 3.60 6.62
N HIS A 71 -10.81 2.66 6.23
CA HIS A 71 -11.93 2.20 7.04
C HIS A 71 -11.47 1.37 8.25
N ILE A 72 -10.54 0.43 8.06
CA ILE A 72 -9.98 -0.42 9.13
C ILE A 72 -9.30 0.43 10.21
N PHE A 73 -8.54 1.44 9.81
CA PHE A 73 -7.90 2.39 10.72
C PHE A 73 -8.86 3.45 11.29
N LYS A 74 -10.16 3.37 10.96
CA LYS A 74 -11.20 4.31 11.39
C LYS A 74 -10.78 5.76 11.15
N THR A 75 -10.28 6.01 9.96
CA THR A 75 -9.66 7.28 9.60
C THR A 75 -10.67 8.42 9.75
N THR A 76 -10.22 9.48 10.41
CA THR A 76 -10.84 10.81 10.43
C THR A 76 -9.90 11.81 9.78
N GLN A 77 -10.36 13.02 9.46
CA GLN A 77 -9.48 14.08 8.94
C GLN A 77 -8.23 14.31 9.79
N LYS A 78 -8.32 14.11 11.12
CA LYS A 78 -7.20 14.32 12.05
C LYS A 78 -6.22 13.15 12.10
N THR A 79 -6.59 11.98 11.58
CA THR A 79 -5.80 10.74 11.68
C THR A 79 -5.37 10.21 10.32
N ILE A 80 -5.60 10.97 9.24
CA ILE A 80 -5.02 10.65 7.93
C ILE A 80 -3.51 10.59 8.10
N PRO A 81 -2.85 9.48 7.71
CA PRO A 81 -1.40 9.39 7.76
C PRO A 81 -0.77 10.53 6.95
N ASN A 82 -0.08 11.42 7.64
CA ASN A 82 0.54 12.59 7.04
C ASN A 82 2.05 12.37 6.88
N THR A 83 2.42 11.37 6.07
CA THR A 83 3.83 11.10 5.75
C THR A 83 4.30 12.14 4.72
N ILE A 84 5.16 13.07 5.14
CA ILE A 84 5.72 14.14 4.31
C ILE A 84 7.25 13.97 4.29
N PRO A 85 7.93 14.11 3.13
CA PRO A 85 7.33 14.30 1.81
C PRO A 85 6.52 13.08 1.40
N TYR A 86 5.50 13.31 0.59
CA TYR A 86 4.59 12.25 0.15
C TYR A 86 5.37 11.12 -0.54
N PHE A 87 6.45 11.48 -1.25
CA PHE A 87 7.52 10.59 -1.71
C PHE A 87 8.85 11.33 -1.67
N GLU A 88 9.94 10.60 -1.44
CA GLU A 88 11.30 11.11 -1.67
C GLU A 88 11.70 10.76 -3.10
N LEU A 89 11.91 11.79 -3.93
CA LEU A 89 12.59 11.66 -5.21
C LEU A 89 14.08 11.60 -4.93
N ALA A 90 14.72 10.49 -5.28
CA ALA A 90 16.18 10.36 -5.30
C ALA A 90 16.75 10.98 -6.58
#